data_AF-A0A645AJT4-F1
#
_entry.id   AF-A0A645AJT4-F1
#
_cell.length_a   1.000
_cell.length_b   1.000
_cell.length_c   1.000
_cell.angle_alpha   90.00
_cell.angle_beta   90.00
_cell.angle_gamma   90.00
#
_symmetry.space_group_name_H-M   'P 1'
#
loop_
_entity.id
_entity.type
_entity.pdbx_description
1 polymer ?
#
loop_
_entity_poly.entity_id
_entity_poly.type
_entity_poly.pdbx_seq_one_letter_code
_entity_poly.pdbx_strand_id
1 'polypeptide(L)'
;MDNNSFSLTKNEQEIMDLLWSQDKALSRSEIIELSTERSWKKSSIHILLNSLLEKGAIKVEGFVKTGKNYGRTYSAAVTQEEYQIMQFKKGANYLKSKSSAITGLVSALVQNEDIDNDTLDRLEAILQTRRSEKK
;
A
#
# COMPACT_ATOMS: atom_id res chain seq x y z
N MET A 1 -6.55 -13.04 13.50
CA MET A 1 -6.71 -11.78 12.75
C MET A 1 -5.38 -11.09 12.87
N ASP A 2 -4.54 -11.25 11.87
CA ASP A 2 -3.13 -10.93 12.00
C ASP A 2 -2.94 -9.41 12.12
N ASN A 3 -2.43 -9.03 13.29
CA ASN A 3 -2.15 -7.67 13.73
C ASN A 3 -0.89 -7.11 13.03
N ASN A 4 -0.72 -7.31 11.72
CA ASN A 4 0.50 -6.87 11.08
C ASN A 4 0.41 -5.41 10.61
N SER A 5 0.41 -4.49 11.58
CA SER A 5 0.42 -3.05 11.35
C SER A 5 1.86 -2.53 11.31
N PHE A 6 2.42 -2.33 10.12
CA PHE A 6 3.76 -1.78 9.92
C PHE A 6 3.73 -0.35 9.37
N SER A 7 4.90 0.28 9.25
CA SER A 7 5.09 1.53 8.51
C SER A 7 6.31 1.39 7.62
N LEU A 8 6.22 1.99 6.43
CA LEU A 8 7.30 2.01 5.45
C LEU A 8 8.15 3.26 5.65
N THR A 9 9.46 3.09 5.58
CA THR A 9 10.39 4.21 5.40
C THR A 9 10.24 4.78 3.99
N LYS A 10 10.78 5.98 3.74
CA LYS A 10 10.75 6.61 2.41
C LYS A 10 11.25 5.68 1.30
N ASN A 11 12.39 5.02 1.52
CA ASN A 11 13.00 4.15 0.51
C ASN A 11 12.18 2.88 0.26
N GLU A 12 11.51 2.35 1.29
CA GLU A 12 10.62 1.21 1.16
C GLU A 12 9.31 1.58 0.44
N GLN A 13 8.79 2.78 0.72
CA GLN A 13 7.64 3.34 0.03
C GLN A 13 7.91 3.46 -1.47
N GLU A 14 9.07 4.00 -1.87
CA GLU A 14 9.47 4.09 -3.29
C GLU A 14 9.46 2.72 -4.00
N ILE A 15 9.86 1.65 -3.30
CA ILE A 15 9.82 0.28 -3.86
C ILE A 15 8.37 -0.23 -3.93
N MET A 16 7.56 0.02 -2.91
CA MET A 16 6.16 -0.40 -2.90
C MET A 16 5.34 0.34 -3.97
N ASP A 17 5.56 1.64 -4.16
CA ASP A 17 4.91 2.43 -5.22
C ASP A 17 5.26 1.87 -6.60
N LEU A 18 6.52 1.47 -6.83
CA LEU A 18 6.88 0.73 -8.03
C LEU A 18 6.10 -0.59 -8.11
N LEU A 19 6.12 -1.42 -7.08
CA LEU A 19 5.46 -2.73 -7.13
C LEU A 19 3.94 -2.65 -7.30
N TRP A 20 3.27 -1.63 -6.75
CA TRP A 20 1.84 -1.39 -6.96
C TRP A 20 1.52 -0.89 -8.37
N SER A 21 2.46 -0.18 -9.00
CA SER A 21 2.29 0.30 -10.38
C SER A 21 2.49 -0.79 -11.44
N GLN A 22 2.93 -1.99 -11.05
CA GLN A 22 3.32 -3.06 -11.96
C GLN A 22 2.41 -4.26 -11.81
N ASP A 23 1.84 -4.73 -12.92
CA ASP A 23 0.96 -5.92 -12.94
C ASP A 23 1.73 -7.26 -12.86
N LYS A 24 3.03 -7.23 -12.53
CA LYS A 24 3.87 -8.43 -12.48
C LYS A 24 4.87 -8.39 -11.32
N ALA A 25 5.27 -9.57 -10.87
CA ALA A 25 6.39 -9.70 -9.95
C ALA A 25 7.71 -9.29 -10.61
N LEU A 26 8.54 -8.55 -9.88
CA LEU A 26 9.80 -8.02 -10.36
C LEU A 26 11.00 -8.69 -9.69
N SER A 27 12.04 -8.96 -10.46
CA SER A 27 13.34 -9.34 -9.91
C SER A 27 14.05 -8.15 -9.28
N ARG A 28 15.06 -8.43 -8.45
CA ARG A 28 15.95 -7.40 -7.88
C ARG A 28 16.53 -6.46 -8.95
N SER A 29 16.95 -7.00 -10.09
CA SER A 29 17.54 -6.19 -11.17
C SER A 29 16.49 -5.29 -11.81
N GLU A 30 15.30 -5.82 -12.10
CA GLU A 30 14.19 -5.03 -12.64
C GLU A 30 13.78 -3.89 -11.70
N ILE A 31 13.71 -4.15 -10.38
CA ILE A 31 13.41 -3.09 -9.40
C ILE A 31 14.46 -1.97 -9.48
N ILE A 32 15.74 -2.30 -9.59
CA ILE A 32 16.81 -1.30 -9.70
C ILE A 32 16.75 -0.53 -11.02
N GLU A 33 16.38 -1.19 -12.12
CA GLU A 33 16.32 -0.60 -13.45
C GLU A 33 15.11 0.30 -13.62
N LEU A 34 13.95 -0.13 -13.12
CA LEU A 34 12.69 0.60 -13.21
C LEU A 34 12.60 1.76 -12.20
N SER A 35 13.29 1.68 -11.06
CA SER A 35 13.38 2.81 -10.12
C SER A 35 14.41 3.86 -10.59
N THR A 36 14.06 4.63 -11.62
CA THR A 36 14.91 5.65 -12.25
C THR A 36 15.25 6.80 -11.31
N GLU A 37 14.30 7.27 -10.51
CA GLU A 37 14.44 8.40 -9.57
C GLU A 37 14.59 7.98 -8.10
N ARG A 38 15.10 6.77 -7.84
CA ARG A 38 15.29 6.26 -6.48
C ARG A 38 16.20 7.15 -5.63
N SER A 39 15.83 7.33 -4.37
CA SER A 39 16.67 8.01 -3.37
C SER A 39 17.70 7.07 -2.72
N TRP A 40 17.55 5.76 -2.90
CA TRP A 40 18.43 4.73 -2.32
C TRP A 40 19.51 4.23 -3.30
N LYS A 41 20.64 3.75 -2.73
CA LYS A 41 21.77 3.21 -3.51
C LYS A 41 21.49 1.78 -3.97
N LYS A 42 21.92 1.42 -5.19
CA LYS A 42 21.79 0.05 -5.74
C LYS A 42 22.28 -1.06 -4.80
N SER A 43 23.30 -0.77 -3.99
CA SER A 43 23.85 -1.72 -3.01
C SER A 43 22.86 -2.02 -1.87
N SER A 44 22.00 -1.08 -1.48
CA SER A 44 21.08 -1.18 -0.36
C SER A 44 19.81 -1.99 -0.64
N ILE A 45 19.53 -2.32 -1.90
CA ILE A 45 18.29 -3.01 -2.31
C ILE A 45 18.02 -4.30 -1.54
N HIS A 46 19.05 -5.09 -1.20
CA HIS A 46 18.88 -6.34 -0.47
C HIS A 46 18.38 -6.11 0.96
N ILE A 47 18.83 -5.02 1.61
CA ILE A 47 18.37 -4.62 2.95
C ILE A 47 16.91 -4.18 2.88
N LEU A 48 16.56 -3.37 1.88
CA LEU A 48 15.20 -2.88 1.70
C LEU A 48 14.21 -4.02 1.40
N LEU A 49 14.56 -4.94 0.51
CA LEU A 49 13.73 -6.11 0.20
C LEU A 49 13.58 -7.04 1.40
N ASN A 50 14.64 -7.27 2.19
CA ASN A 50 14.54 -8.09 3.40
C ASN A 50 13.63 -7.41 4.45
N SER A 51 13.80 -6.11 4.68
CA SER A 51 12.93 -5.36 5.59
C SER A 51 11.46 -5.39 5.14
N LEU A 52 11.19 -5.24 3.84
CA LEU A 52 9.84 -5.36 3.29
C LEU A 52 9.25 -6.78 3.44
N LEU A 53 10.07 -7.82 3.26
CA LEU A 53 9.66 -9.21 3.49
C LEU A 53 9.34 -9.47 4.97
N GLU A 54 10.20 -9.01 5.88
CA GLU A 54 10.00 -9.13 7.33
C GLU A 54 8.73 -8.40 7.79
N LYS A 55 8.44 -7.24 7.19
CA LYS A 55 7.18 -6.51 7.41
C LYS A 55 5.98 -7.19 6.77
N GLY A 56 6.16 -8.18 5.90
CA GLY A 56 5.07 -8.77 5.11
C GLY A 56 4.45 -7.80 4.10
N ALA A 57 5.17 -6.75 3.71
CA ALA A 57 4.73 -5.79 2.70
C ALA A 57 4.87 -6.36 1.27
N ILE A 58 5.87 -7.22 1.07
CA ILE A 58 6.09 -7.95 -0.18
C ILE A 58 6.18 -9.45 0.10
N LYS A 59 6.03 -10.25 -0.96
CA LYS A 59 6.23 -11.70 -0.95
C LYS A 59 7.10 -12.12 -2.13
N VAL A 60 7.71 -13.30 -2.01
CA VAL A 60 8.39 -13.94 -3.14
C VAL A 60 7.33 -14.64 -3.98
N GLU A 61 7.15 -14.19 -5.23
CA GLU A 61 6.16 -14.76 -6.16
C GLU A 61 6.75 -15.93 -6.95
N GLY A 62 8.05 -15.90 -7.24
CA GLY A 62 8.70 -16.92 -8.04
C GLY A 62 10.19 -16.69 -8.26
N PHE A 63 10.70 -17.28 -9.34
CA PHE A 63 12.12 -17.24 -9.69
C PHE A 63 12.29 -17.05 -11.20
N VAL A 64 13.19 -16.14 -11.58
CA VAL A 64 13.57 -15.89 -12.98
C VAL A 64 15.05 -16.26 -13.18
N LYS A 65 15.40 -16.77 -14.36
CA LYS A 65 16.79 -17.07 -14.69
C LYS A 65 17.57 -15.77 -14.85
N THR A 66 18.61 -15.58 -14.04
CA THR A 66 19.53 -14.44 -14.08
C THR A 66 20.93 -14.97 -14.42
N GLY A 67 21.25 -14.98 -15.72
CA GLY A 67 22.51 -15.53 -16.22
C GLY A 67 22.64 -17.03 -15.94
N LYS A 68 23.58 -17.41 -15.05
CA LYS A 68 23.82 -18.82 -14.65
C LYS A 68 22.94 -19.31 -13.49
N ASN A 69 22.30 -18.41 -12.74
CA ASN A 69 21.53 -18.72 -11.53
C ASN A 69 20.06 -18.33 -11.67
N TYR A 70 19.23 -18.68 -10.68
CA TYR A 70 17.85 -18.21 -10.56
C TYR A 70 17.76 -17.12 -9.49
N GLY A 71 17.22 -15.96 -9.84
CA GLY A 71 16.92 -14.85 -8.94
C GLY A 71 15.46 -14.85 -8.50
N ARG A 72 15.17 -14.43 -7.27
CA ARG A 72 13.81 -14.26 -6.76
C ARG A 72 13.08 -13.13 -7.49
N THR A 73 11.79 -13.29 -7.70
CA THR A 73 10.86 -12.21 -8.06
C THR A 73 9.95 -11.88 -6.88
N TYR A 74 9.59 -10.61 -6.78
CA TYR A 74 8.85 -10.04 -5.65
C TYR A 74 7.59 -9.34 -6.15
N SER A 75 6.51 -9.51 -5.41
CA SER A 75 5.24 -8.82 -5.63
C SER A 75 4.75 -8.19 -4.33
N ALA A 76 3.86 -7.21 -4.43
CA ALA A 76 3.19 -6.65 -3.27
C ALA A 76 2.32 -7.72 -2.59
N ALA A 77 2.44 -7.83 -1.26
CA ALA A 77 1.61 -8.73 -0.45
C ALA A 77 0.36 -8.03 0.10
N VAL A 78 0.33 -6.69 0.05
CA VAL A 78 -0.78 -5.83 0.44
C VAL A 78 -1.06 -4.84 -0.69
N THR A 79 -2.31 -4.43 -0.89
CA THR A 79 -2.64 -3.35 -1.84
C THR A 79 -2.28 -1.98 -1.27
N GLN A 80 -2.25 -0.96 -2.13
CA GLN A 80 -2.00 0.41 -1.70
C GLN A 80 -3.10 0.90 -0.75
N GLU A 81 -4.37 0.58 -1.03
CA GLU A 81 -5.54 0.93 -0.21
C GLU A 81 -5.47 0.24 1.16
N GLU A 82 -5.12 -1.05 1.20
CA GLU A 82 -4.94 -1.78 2.46
C GLU A 82 -3.88 -1.13 3.34
N TYR A 83 -2.76 -0.73 2.74
CA TYR A 83 -1.69 -0.03 3.45
C TYR A 83 -2.12 1.36 3.96
N GLN A 84 -2.83 2.14 3.14
CA GLN A 84 -3.38 3.45 3.55
C GLN A 84 -4.36 3.31 4.71
N ILE A 85 -5.26 2.33 4.67
CA ILE A 85 -6.19 2.01 5.77
C ILE A 85 -5.42 1.59 7.02
N MET A 86 -4.35 0.82 6.87
CA MET A 86 -3.47 0.45 7.99
C MET A 86 -2.86 1.69 8.64
N GLN A 87 -2.30 2.63 7.85
CA GLN A 87 -1.73 3.88 8.40
C GLN A 87 -2.81 4.75 9.07
N PHE A 88 -4.00 4.86 8.47
CA PHE A 88 -5.12 5.58 9.04
C PHE A 88 -5.54 5.01 10.42
N LYS A 89 -5.62 3.68 10.53
CA LYS A 89 -5.96 2.99 11.79
C LYS A 89 -4.93 3.18 12.90
N LYS A 90 -3.66 3.45 12.56
CA LYS A 90 -2.59 3.77 13.53
C LYS A 90 -2.70 5.18 14.10
N GLY A 91 -3.43 6.08 13.45
CA GLY A 91 -3.57 7.46 13.88
C GLY A 91 -4.23 7.59 15.26
N ALA A 92 -3.73 8.51 16.09
CA ALA A 92 -4.24 8.73 17.45
C ALA A 92 -5.75 9.02 17.49
N ASN A 93 -6.28 9.72 16.48
CA ASN A 93 -7.72 9.99 16.36
C ASN A 93 -8.54 8.69 16.22
N TYR A 94 -8.07 7.74 15.42
CA TYR A 94 -8.75 6.46 15.23
C TYR A 94 -8.73 5.60 16.48
N LEU A 95 -7.61 5.61 17.22
CA LEU A 95 -7.47 4.92 18.50
C LEU A 95 -8.38 5.52 19.58
N LYS A 96 -8.56 6.85 19.60
CA LYS A 96 -9.45 7.54 20.53
C LYS A 96 -10.92 7.29 20.21
N SER A 97 -11.30 7.41 18.94
CA SER A 97 -12.68 7.19 18.49
C SER A 97 -12.71 6.83 17.01
N LYS A 98 -13.04 5.56 16.73
CA LYS A 98 -13.18 5.04 15.36
C LYS A 98 -14.21 5.83 14.56
N SER A 99 -15.37 6.12 15.16
CA SER A 99 -16.45 6.84 14.48
C SER A 99 -16.03 8.26 14.11
N SER A 100 -15.48 9.00 15.07
CA SER A 100 -15.02 10.38 14.85
C SER A 100 -13.92 10.46 13.80
N ALA A 101 -12.95 9.55 13.85
CA ALA A 101 -11.87 9.50 12.86
C ALA A 101 -12.40 9.25 11.44
N ILE A 102 -13.31 8.27 11.27
CA ILE A 102 -13.90 7.95 9.97
C ILE A 102 -14.72 9.12 9.45
N THR A 103 -15.64 9.67 10.26
CA THR A 103 -16.48 10.79 9.84
C THR A 103 -15.67 12.05 9.55
N GLY A 104 -14.62 12.31 10.32
CA GLY A 104 -13.74 13.46 10.12
C GLY A 104 -12.92 13.35 8.84
N LEU A 105 -12.38 12.15 8.54
CA LEU A 105 -11.67 11.91 7.27
C LEU A 105 -12.60 12.09 6.07
N VAL A 106 -13.79 11.47 6.09
CA VAL A 106 -14.75 11.61 5.00
C VAL A 106 -15.14 13.07 4.83
N SER A 107 -15.48 13.77 5.92
CA SER A 107 -15.83 15.20 5.89
C SER A 107 -14.71 16.05 5.29
N ALA A 108 -13.44 15.78 5.64
CA ALA A 108 -12.30 16.52 5.09
C ALA A 108 -12.08 16.21 3.61
N LEU A 109 -12.32 14.97 3.18
CA LEU A 109 -12.23 14.58 1.76
C LEU A 109 -13.30 15.31 0.96
N VAL A 110 -14.59 15.21 1.33
CA VAL A 110 -15.72 15.82 0.60
C VAL A 110 -15.78 17.35 0.64
N GLN A 111 -15.04 18.00 1.55
CA GLN A 111 -14.94 19.46 1.59
C GLN A 111 -13.91 20.02 0.60
N ASN A 112 -13.09 19.18 -0.05
CA ASN A 112 -12.19 19.66 -1.10
C ASN A 112 -12.97 20.00 -2.38
N GLU A 113 -12.53 21.04 -3.08
CA GLU A 113 -13.26 21.71 -4.16
C GLU A 113 -13.47 20.87 -5.44
N ASP A 114 -12.80 19.71 -5.56
CA ASP A 114 -12.79 18.88 -6.77
C ASP A 114 -13.70 17.64 -6.72
N ILE A 115 -14.62 17.54 -5.75
CA ILE A 115 -15.55 16.40 -5.67
C ILE A 115 -16.88 16.72 -6.36
N ASP A 116 -17.18 15.97 -7.41
CA ASP A 116 -18.41 16.10 -8.17
C ASP A 116 -19.61 15.38 -7.54
N ASN A 117 -20.81 15.71 -8.03
CA ASN A 117 -22.05 15.11 -7.54
C ASN A 117 -22.11 13.59 -7.79
N ASP A 118 -21.54 13.09 -8.89
CA ASP A 118 -21.50 11.63 -9.17
C ASP A 118 -20.70 10.88 -8.08
N THR A 119 -19.57 11.45 -7.65
CA THR A 119 -18.77 10.91 -6.54
C THR A 119 -19.57 10.93 -5.23
N LEU A 120 -20.31 12.01 -4.95
CA LEU A 120 -21.17 12.10 -3.76
C LEU A 120 -22.28 11.05 -3.78
N ASP A 121 -22.96 10.86 -4.92
CA ASP A 121 -24.02 9.88 -5.08
C ASP A 121 -23.49 8.45 -4.88
N ARG A 122 -22.31 8.14 -5.42
CA ARG A 122 -21.64 6.85 -5.19
C ARG A 122 -21.28 6.63 -3.73
N LEU A 123 -20.79 7.66 -3.04
CA LEU A 123 -20.51 7.60 -1.60
C LEU A 123 -21.79 7.33 -0.80
N GLU A 124 -22.89 8.01 -1.12
CA GLU A 124 -24.17 7.77 -0.47
C GLU A 124 -24.66 6.33 -0.70
N ALA A 125 -24.56 5.80 -1.92
CA ALA A 125 -24.95 4.43 -2.25
C ALA A 125 -24.18 3.39 -1.42
N ILE A 126 -22.87 3.58 -1.23
CA ILE A 126 -22.04 2.71 -0.37
C ILE A 126 -22.57 2.72 1.09
N LEU A 127 -22.90 3.90 1.61
CA LEU A 127 -23.41 4.05 2.98
C LEU A 127 -24.79 3.42 3.17
N GLN A 128 -25.70 3.60 2.20
CA GLN A 128 -27.04 3.02 2.25
C GLN A 128 -26.99 1.49 2.18
N THR A 129 -26.15 0.93 1.29
CA THR A 129 -25.93 -0.53 1.20
C THR A 129 -25.49 -1.09 2.55
N ARG A 130 -24.48 -0.47 3.18
CA ARG A 130 -23.97 -0.92 4.48
C ARG A 130 -25.00 -0.85 5.61
N ARG A 131 -25.95 0.09 5.56
CA ARG A 131 -27.06 0.21 6.53
C ARG A 131 -28.08 -0.90 6.34
N SER A 132 -28.41 -1.23 5.09
CA SER A 132 -29.33 -2.31 4.76
C SER A 132 -28.81 -3.68 5.22
N GLU A 133 -27.50 -3.93 5.11
CA GLU A 133 -26.84 -5.15 5.60
C GLU A 133 -26.81 -5.28 7.14
N LYS A 134 -27.10 -4.20 7.89
CA LYS A 134 -27.17 -4.24 9.36
C LYS A 134 -28.57 -4.50 9.91
N LYS A 135 -29.60 -4.41 9.06
CA LYS A 135 -30.97 -4.78 9.42
C LYS A 135 -31.14 -6.29 9.32
#